data_AF-A0A1J5CYT7-F1
#
_entry.id   AF-A0A1J5CYT7-F1
#
_cell.length_a   1.000
_cell.length_b   1.000
_cell.length_c   1.000
_cell.angle_alpha   90.00
_cell.angle_beta   90.00
_cell.angle_gamma   90.00
#
_symmetry.space_group_name_H-M   'P 1'
#
loop_
_entity.id
_entity.type
_entity.pdbx_description
1 polymer ?
#
loop_
_entity_poly.entity_id
_entity_poly.type
_entity_poly.pdbx_seq_one_letter_code
_entity_poly.pdbx_strand_id
1 'polypeptide(L)'
;MARIYKAFQVKIDKENKVSVPTGQKPPPQPSSDDEDDEDAGGGGSGSGGGNGSGAGNLHGGIGVFHEVPPEKLAGSGDRVKIEPGAAQTKPAGQTVSGQPGATQALRPEGQLSRAASAAREGSGSSAAKRKALELAALELRLRDWETVLVQREGSLNKEEDNLHNEMMARRKALAEESQKMLEMARKSSETIMSTAKAEADTLRKASALEMETARQKAHKEGFALGEEKGVAAGEKSGLEEIRLDWQSLMQETELLISELQTSRMGLLKAAEEEMVKLVITFAKRILKTEPLVRPEIILNNIDVALNKVSEVDKIVLRINMKDKSMTDSHKQDFMRRLSTVADLKVVEDSTLAPGGVKIETGVGTIDASLESQADEFEKQMLKFFNRPE
;
A
#
# COMPACT_ATOMS: atom_id res chain seq x y z
N MET A 1 -19.13 9.39 -58.18
CA MET A 1 -18.94 9.43 -56.71
C MET A 1 -17.52 8.95 -56.39
N ALA A 2 -16.43 9.54 -56.89
CA ALA A 2 -15.91 10.89 -56.67
C ALA A 2 -15.88 11.30 -55.18
N ARG A 3 -14.66 11.20 -54.60
CA ARG A 3 -14.08 12.01 -53.51
C ARG A 3 -14.71 11.83 -52.13
N ILE A 4 -13.92 11.50 -51.11
CA ILE A 4 -13.51 12.36 -49.96
C ILE A 4 -12.86 11.36 -48.96
N TYR A 5 -11.71 11.50 -48.30
CA TYR A 5 -10.70 12.53 -48.14
C TYR A 5 -9.37 11.85 -47.74
N LYS A 6 -8.28 12.39 -48.26
CA LYS A 6 -6.88 12.02 -48.01
C LYS A 6 -6.27 13.17 -47.21
N ALA A 7 -5.87 12.97 -45.96
CA ALA A 7 -4.96 13.87 -45.25
C ALA A 7 -4.52 13.22 -43.93
N PHE A 8 -3.27 12.78 -43.85
CA PHE A 8 -2.29 12.96 -42.75
C PHE A 8 -1.14 11.97 -42.98
N GLN A 9 -0.30 12.26 -43.97
CA GLN A 9 1.05 11.69 -44.04
C GLN A 9 1.96 12.63 -43.24
N VAL A 10 2.37 12.19 -42.05
CA VAL A 10 3.47 12.81 -41.31
C VAL A 10 4.75 12.41 -42.04
N LYS A 11 5.38 13.37 -42.72
CA LYS A 11 6.75 13.24 -43.23
C LYS A 11 7.70 13.25 -42.03
N ILE A 12 8.43 12.16 -41.84
CA ILE A 12 9.58 12.12 -40.94
C ILE A 12 10.79 12.54 -41.78
N ASP A 13 11.19 13.81 -41.66
CA ASP A 13 12.44 14.31 -42.22
C ASP A 13 13.62 13.66 -41.48
N LYS A 14 14.51 13.01 -42.23
CA LYS A 14 15.64 12.21 -41.74
C LYS A 14 16.90 13.01 -41.41
N GLU A 15 16.84 14.34 -41.34
CA GLU A 15 18.02 15.17 -41.14
C GLU A 15 17.79 16.26 -40.09
N ASN A 16 17.82 15.87 -38.81
CA ASN A 16 18.22 16.80 -37.77
C ASN A 16 18.98 16.05 -36.65
N LYS A 17 20.30 16.24 -36.62
CA LYS A 17 21.18 15.69 -35.58
C LYS A 17 21.09 16.59 -34.34
N VAL A 18 20.41 16.13 -33.29
CA VAL A 18 20.52 16.72 -31.95
C VAL A 18 21.73 16.09 -31.26
N SER A 19 22.73 16.90 -30.98
CA SER A 19 23.96 16.55 -30.27
C SER A 19 23.70 16.44 -28.76
N VAL A 20 24.13 15.32 -28.15
CA VAL A 20 24.16 15.11 -26.70
C VAL A 20 25.63 15.05 -26.25
N PRO A 21 26.06 15.79 -25.22
CA PRO A 21 27.45 15.77 -24.78
C PRO A 21 27.74 14.55 -23.91
N THR A 22 28.91 13.99 -24.16
CA THR A 22 29.54 12.84 -23.50
C THR A 22 29.90 13.13 -22.04
N GLY A 23 29.70 12.14 -21.16
CA GLY A 23 30.59 11.91 -20.02
C GLY A 23 29.90 11.72 -18.67
N GLN A 24 29.75 10.46 -18.23
CA GLN A 24 30.40 9.96 -17.01
C GLN A 24 30.20 8.44 -16.88
N LYS A 25 31.30 7.78 -16.52
CA LYS A 25 31.49 6.33 -16.44
C LYS A 25 31.06 5.81 -15.06
N PRO A 26 30.34 4.67 -14.94
CA PRO A 26 30.01 4.07 -13.64
C PRO A 26 31.19 3.28 -13.05
N PRO A 27 31.30 3.20 -11.70
CA PRO A 27 32.36 2.43 -11.03
C PRO A 27 32.09 0.91 -11.02
N PRO A 28 33.13 0.07 -10.86
CA PRO A 28 33.05 -1.37 -11.03
C PRO A 28 32.53 -2.11 -9.79
N GLN A 29 31.85 -3.23 -10.03
CA GLN A 29 31.49 -4.24 -9.02
C GLN A 29 32.72 -5.11 -8.67
N PRO A 30 32.88 -5.56 -7.41
CA PRO A 30 33.83 -6.61 -7.08
C PRO A 30 33.22 -8.00 -7.30
N SER A 31 33.96 -8.81 -8.05
CA SER A 31 33.84 -10.27 -8.15
C SER A 31 34.65 -10.94 -7.04
N SER A 32 34.10 -11.99 -6.45
CA SER A 32 34.88 -13.11 -5.91
C SER A 32 34.00 -14.36 -5.95
N ASP A 33 34.34 -15.24 -6.88
CA ASP A 33 34.08 -16.67 -6.81
C ASP A 33 34.76 -17.25 -5.56
N ASP A 34 34.13 -18.24 -4.92
CA ASP A 34 34.78 -19.39 -4.26
C ASP A 34 33.68 -20.40 -3.82
N GLU A 35 33.61 -21.50 -4.60
CA GLU A 35 33.51 -22.92 -4.24
C GLU A 35 32.51 -23.42 -3.16
N ASP A 36 31.59 -24.27 -3.65
CA ASP A 36 31.29 -25.66 -3.27
C ASP A 36 30.71 -26.08 -1.90
N ASP A 37 29.58 -26.77 -2.05
CA ASP A 37 29.21 -28.08 -1.47
C ASP A 37 28.47 -28.25 -0.12
N GLU A 38 27.49 -29.16 -0.20
CA GLU A 38 26.89 -30.03 0.83
C GLU A 38 25.97 -29.40 1.90
N ASP A 39 24.90 -30.02 2.40
CA ASP A 39 24.10 -31.20 2.08
C ASP A 39 22.85 -31.12 3.02
N ALA A 40 21.82 -31.86 2.66
CA ALA A 40 20.81 -32.47 3.53
C ALA A 40 20.02 -31.67 4.60
N GLY A 41 18.70 -31.71 4.44
CA GLY A 41 17.90 -32.51 5.38
C GLY A 41 16.88 -31.79 6.28
N GLY A 42 15.59 -32.03 5.98
CA GLY A 42 14.73 -32.72 6.95
C GLY A 42 13.65 -31.92 7.69
N GLY A 43 12.39 -32.26 7.37
CA GLY A 43 11.26 -32.44 8.30
C GLY A 43 10.65 -31.17 8.92
N GLY A 44 9.34 -30.93 8.91
CA GLY A 44 8.23 -31.87 8.93
C GLY A 44 7.52 -31.82 10.28
N SER A 45 6.18 -31.77 10.24
CA SER A 45 5.18 -31.73 11.34
C SER A 45 4.87 -30.32 11.90
N GLY A 46 3.63 -29.87 12.05
CA GLY A 46 2.33 -30.53 11.94
C GLY A 46 1.64 -30.67 13.31
N SER A 47 0.41 -30.14 13.38
CA SER A 47 -0.67 -30.43 14.35
C SER A 47 -0.83 -29.53 15.59
N GLY A 48 -2.08 -29.08 15.79
CA GLY A 48 -2.69 -29.02 17.11
C GLY A 48 -3.46 -27.73 17.43
N GLY A 49 -4.79 -27.76 17.28
CA GLY A 49 -5.69 -26.64 17.60
C GLY A 49 -6.05 -26.46 19.08
N GLY A 50 -6.87 -25.43 19.36
CA GLY A 50 -7.54 -25.25 20.64
C GLY A 50 -8.00 -23.82 20.92
N ASN A 51 -9.32 -23.63 21.06
CA ASN A 51 -10.05 -22.41 21.40
C ASN A 51 -9.54 -21.65 22.65
N GLY A 52 -9.74 -20.32 22.67
CA GLY A 52 -9.69 -19.53 23.90
C GLY A 52 -10.02 -18.06 23.67
N SER A 53 -11.20 -17.63 24.12
CA SER A 53 -11.59 -16.22 24.25
C SER A 53 -10.72 -15.51 25.29
N GLY A 54 -10.36 -14.24 25.06
CA GLY A 54 -9.72 -13.42 26.09
C GLY A 54 -9.19 -12.09 25.58
N ALA A 55 -9.71 -11.01 26.13
CA ALA A 55 -9.40 -9.62 25.80
C ALA A 55 -7.89 -9.29 25.89
N GLY A 56 -7.37 -8.58 24.87
CA GLY A 56 -6.00 -8.08 24.84
C GLY A 56 -5.83 -6.83 25.68
N ASN A 57 -5.00 -6.94 26.72
CA ASN A 57 -4.40 -5.83 27.47
C ASN A 57 -2.90 -5.82 27.17
N LEU A 58 -2.38 -4.73 26.60
CA LEU A 58 -1.00 -4.61 26.11
C LEU A 58 -0.02 -4.29 27.25
N HIS A 59 1.07 -5.05 27.29
CA HIS A 59 2.33 -4.77 28.00
C HIS A 59 2.96 -3.46 27.47
N GLY A 60 3.70 -2.64 28.23
CA GLY A 60 4.47 -2.88 29.45
C GLY A 60 5.95 -3.14 29.12
N GLY A 61 6.72 -2.08 28.84
CA GLY A 61 8.14 -2.16 28.46
C GLY A 61 8.94 -0.89 28.82
N ILE A 62 9.38 -0.86 30.08
CA ILE A 62 10.54 -0.22 30.74
C ILE A 62 11.41 0.73 29.89
N GLY A 63 11.50 1.99 30.38
CA GLY A 63 12.58 2.93 30.09
C GLY A 63 12.92 3.72 31.35
N VAL A 64 14.14 3.54 31.84
CA VAL A 64 14.74 4.05 33.08
C VAL A 64 14.90 5.57 33.02
N PHE A 65 14.40 6.30 34.04
CA PHE A 65 14.66 7.73 34.22
C PHE A 65 15.29 7.99 35.59
N HIS A 66 16.35 8.80 35.57
CA HIS A 66 17.23 9.13 36.66
C HIS A 66 16.55 10.10 37.65
N GLU A 67 16.58 9.79 38.94
CA GLU A 67 16.13 10.67 40.02
C GLU A 67 17.11 11.84 40.23
N VAL A 68 16.54 13.04 40.45
CA VAL A 68 17.18 14.21 41.08
C VAL A 68 16.19 14.78 42.12
N PRO A 69 16.61 15.04 43.38
CA PRO A 69 15.73 15.38 44.51
C PRO A 69 15.26 16.85 44.54
N PRO A 70 14.20 17.19 45.30
CA PRO A 70 13.55 18.49 45.22
C PRO A 70 14.08 19.48 46.27
N GLU A 71 14.81 20.51 45.85
CA GLU A 71 14.86 21.79 46.56
C GLU A 71 14.88 22.98 45.60
N LYS A 72 13.84 23.83 45.75
CA LYS A 72 13.77 25.28 45.50
C LYS A 72 13.83 25.80 44.05
N LEU A 73 12.72 26.41 43.63
CA LEU A 73 12.70 27.65 42.83
C LEU A 73 11.44 28.48 43.13
N ALA A 74 11.59 29.44 44.03
CA ALA A 74 10.98 30.78 43.98
C ALA A 74 12.01 31.65 44.72
N GLY A 75 12.81 32.45 44.02
CA GLY A 75 12.36 33.68 43.39
C GLY A 75 13.03 34.82 44.14
N SER A 76 14.19 35.23 43.64
CA SER A 76 15.08 36.28 44.14
C SER A 76 14.39 37.65 44.16
N GLY A 77 14.31 38.26 45.34
CA GLY A 77 13.98 39.67 45.52
C GLY A 77 15.20 40.41 46.05
N ASP A 78 15.74 41.30 45.22
CA ASP A 78 16.96 42.07 45.45
C ASP A 78 16.74 43.19 46.48
N ARG A 79 17.77 43.47 47.26
CA ARG A 79 17.76 44.41 48.39
C ARG A 79 18.00 45.84 47.92
N VAL A 80 17.10 46.77 48.23
CA VAL A 80 17.39 48.21 48.26
C VAL A 80 17.20 48.74 49.68
N LYS A 81 18.31 49.20 50.25
CA LYS A 81 18.42 49.90 51.53
C LYS A 81 17.83 51.30 51.41
N ILE A 82 16.85 51.62 52.26
CA ILE A 82 16.59 52.98 52.74
C ILE A 82 16.20 52.88 54.22
N GLU A 83 17.16 53.19 55.09
CA GLU A 83 16.93 53.69 56.46
C GLU A 83 16.43 55.15 56.35
N PRO A 84 15.56 55.63 57.25
CA PRO A 84 16.01 55.97 58.60
C PRO A 84 14.98 55.74 59.72
N GLY A 85 15.48 55.78 60.97
CA GLY A 85 14.69 56.31 62.08
C GLY A 85 14.29 55.33 63.17
N ALA A 86 15.17 54.40 63.55
CA ALA A 86 15.14 53.88 64.92
C ALA A 86 15.62 55.00 65.87
N ALA A 87 14.68 55.79 66.38
CA ALA A 87 14.89 56.59 67.57
C ALA A 87 15.04 55.63 68.76
N GLN A 88 16.29 55.35 69.11
CA GLN A 88 16.72 55.33 70.50
C GLN A 88 16.40 56.74 71.04
N THR A 89 15.72 56.88 72.17
CA THR A 89 16.43 56.94 73.45
C THR A 89 15.55 56.47 74.62
N LYS A 90 16.12 55.52 75.38
CA LYS A 90 15.98 55.38 76.84
C LYS A 90 16.51 56.66 77.53
N PRO A 91 16.40 56.89 78.86
CA PRO A 91 15.79 56.10 79.94
C PRO A 91 14.70 56.98 80.64
N ALA A 92 13.98 56.65 81.70
CA ALA A 92 14.39 56.03 82.94
C ALA A 92 13.14 55.52 83.67
N GLY A 93 13.17 54.23 84.03
CA GLY A 93 12.65 53.86 85.32
C GLY A 93 13.55 54.50 86.36
N GLN A 94 13.01 55.48 87.07
CA GLN A 94 13.54 55.88 88.35
C GLN A 94 12.36 56.14 89.27
N THR A 95 12.22 55.24 90.24
CA THR A 95 11.97 55.54 91.65
C THR A 95 10.65 56.23 92.05
N VAL A 96 10.20 55.89 93.26
CA VAL A 96 9.14 56.56 94.05
C VAL A 96 7.72 56.09 93.64
N SER A 97 7.05 55.14 94.31
CA SER A 97 6.96 54.85 95.76
C SER A 97 6.85 56.12 96.58
N GLY A 98 5.69 56.78 96.48
CA GLY A 98 5.38 58.00 97.22
C GLY A 98 3.88 58.29 97.23
N GLN A 99 3.13 57.47 97.97
CA GLN A 99 1.99 57.94 98.79
C GLN A 99 2.42 59.19 99.61
N PRO A 100 1.52 59.94 100.29
CA PRO A 100 0.06 59.84 100.43
C PRO A 100 -0.59 61.26 100.27
N GLY A 101 -1.88 61.51 100.39
CA GLY A 101 -2.74 61.10 101.50
C GLY A 101 -3.96 62.01 101.61
N ALA A 102 -5.09 61.42 101.99
CA ALA A 102 -5.80 61.92 103.15
C ALA A 102 -5.12 61.22 104.35
N THR A 103 -4.65 61.89 105.40
CA THR A 103 -5.33 62.96 106.15
C THR A 103 -4.28 63.79 106.91
N GLN A 104 -4.46 65.12 106.97
CA GLN A 104 -4.01 66.10 108.01
C GLN A 104 -2.56 66.03 108.53
N ALA A 105 -1.71 67.03 108.27
CA ALA A 105 -1.62 68.37 108.91
C ALA A 105 -0.87 68.43 110.28
N LEU A 106 0.35 68.99 110.21
CA LEU A 106 1.03 69.90 111.18
C LEU A 106 1.51 69.25 112.51
N ARG A 107 2.68 69.52 113.11
CA ARG A 107 3.75 70.54 113.06
C ARG A 107 4.89 70.08 114.02
N PRO A 108 6.05 70.77 114.08
CA PRO A 108 7.17 70.42 114.96
C PRO A 108 7.06 70.94 116.41
N GLU A 109 7.76 70.20 117.28
CA GLU A 109 8.60 70.62 118.41
C GLU A 109 7.95 71.14 119.71
N GLY A 110 8.37 70.56 120.84
CA GLY A 110 8.20 71.17 122.16
C GLY A 110 7.78 70.22 123.28
N GLN A 111 8.61 69.21 123.57
CA GLN A 111 8.67 68.67 124.93
C GLN A 111 9.20 69.77 125.85
N LEU A 112 8.32 70.43 126.61
CA LEU A 112 8.67 70.95 127.92
C LEU A 112 7.47 70.75 128.85
N SER A 113 7.52 69.67 129.62
CA SER A 113 6.85 69.62 130.93
C SER A 113 7.78 68.97 131.95
N ARG A 114 8.40 69.82 132.77
CA ARG A 114 8.43 69.68 134.23
C ARG A 114 8.77 71.05 134.83
N ALA A 115 7.73 71.74 135.31
CA ALA A 115 7.69 72.83 136.32
C ALA A 115 6.84 74.05 135.91
N ALA A 116 5.93 74.46 136.83
CA ALA A 116 5.09 75.69 136.90
C ALA A 116 3.82 75.73 136.00
N SER A 117 2.68 75.10 136.32
CA SER A 117 1.67 75.33 137.38
C SER A 117 0.97 76.71 137.44
N ALA A 118 -0.37 76.67 137.27
CA ALA A 118 -1.43 77.57 137.75
C ALA A 118 -2.05 78.64 136.81
N ALA A 119 -3.10 78.27 136.06
CA ALA A 119 -4.35 79.03 135.88
C ALA A 119 -5.37 78.20 135.07
N ARG A 120 -6.33 77.60 135.78
CA ARG A 120 -7.41 76.73 135.29
C ARG A 120 -8.63 77.56 134.84
N GLU A 121 -9.45 76.93 133.99
CA GLU A 121 -10.88 77.19 133.74
C GLU A 121 -11.24 78.35 132.78
N GLY A 122 -11.54 78.03 131.50
CA GLY A 122 -12.19 78.99 130.57
C GLY A 122 -12.19 78.69 129.04
N SER A 123 -11.44 77.71 128.51
CA SER A 123 -11.12 77.63 127.06
C SER A 123 -11.78 76.45 126.27
N GLY A 124 -12.70 75.69 126.86
CA GLY A 124 -13.30 74.50 126.21
C GLY A 124 -14.32 74.79 125.09
N SER A 125 -14.98 75.95 125.10
CA SER A 125 -16.11 76.25 124.20
C SER A 125 -15.71 76.78 122.80
N SER A 126 -14.43 77.12 122.57
CA SER A 126 -13.95 77.74 121.32
C SER A 126 -13.38 76.72 120.31
N ALA A 127 -12.91 75.56 120.77
CA ALA A 127 -12.32 74.51 119.92
C ALA A 127 -13.37 73.69 119.13
N ALA A 128 -14.56 73.45 119.70
CA ALA A 128 -15.64 72.71 119.04
C ALA A 128 -16.25 73.49 117.85
N LYS A 129 -16.40 74.82 117.98
CA LYS A 129 -16.90 75.68 116.88
C LYS A 129 -15.93 75.74 115.69
N ARG A 130 -14.61 75.67 115.93
CA ARG A 130 -13.60 75.63 114.85
C ARG A 130 -13.68 74.33 114.05
N LYS A 131 -13.82 73.18 114.71
CA LYS A 131 -13.97 71.89 114.02
C LYS A 131 -15.29 71.75 113.26
N ALA A 132 -16.38 72.35 113.75
CA ALA A 132 -17.66 72.36 113.03
C ALA A 132 -17.60 73.17 111.73
N LEU A 133 -16.91 74.32 111.73
CA LEU A 133 -16.68 75.11 110.52
C LEU A 133 -15.72 74.41 109.54
N GLU A 134 -14.74 73.68 110.05
CA GLU A 134 -13.81 72.89 109.24
C GLU A 134 -14.53 71.70 108.56
N LEU A 135 -15.42 71.01 109.27
CA LEU A 135 -16.26 69.95 108.70
C LEU A 135 -17.22 70.50 107.64
N ALA A 136 -17.89 71.63 107.89
CA ALA A 136 -18.77 72.27 106.91
C ALA A 136 -18.00 72.75 105.65
N ALA A 137 -16.77 73.24 105.82
CA ALA A 137 -15.90 73.61 104.70
C ALA A 137 -15.44 72.39 103.89
N LEU A 138 -15.22 71.25 104.55
CA LEU A 138 -14.89 69.98 103.88
C LEU A 138 -16.10 69.40 103.15
N GLU A 139 -17.32 69.46 103.71
CA GLU A 139 -18.55 69.05 103.05
C GLU A 139 -18.84 69.88 101.79
N LEU A 140 -18.66 71.21 101.87
CA LEU A 140 -18.79 72.09 100.71
C LEU A 140 -17.77 71.73 99.63
N ARG A 141 -16.51 71.49 100.01
CA ARG A 141 -15.45 71.08 99.08
C ARG A 141 -15.73 69.71 98.46
N LEU A 142 -16.31 68.77 99.20
CA LEU A 142 -16.71 67.46 98.69
C LEU A 142 -17.81 67.61 97.64
N ARG A 143 -18.80 68.46 97.92
CA ARG A 143 -19.92 68.73 97.03
C ARG A 143 -19.48 69.46 95.76
N ASP A 144 -18.58 70.45 95.89
CA ASP A 144 -17.95 71.10 94.74
C ASP A 144 -17.16 70.07 93.90
N TRP A 145 -16.42 69.18 94.54
CA TRP A 145 -15.67 68.12 93.87
C TRP A 145 -16.58 67.09 93.17
N GLU A 146 -17.70 66.70 93.80
CA GLU A 146 -18.73 65.87 93.18
C GLU A 146 -19.34 66.55 91.95
N THR A 147 -19.64 67.85 92.00
CA THR A 147 -20.16 68.56 90.82
C THR A 147 -19.13 68.64 89.69
N VAL A 148 -17.85 68.83 90.02
CA VAL A 148 -16.74 68.82 89.05
C VAL A 148 -16.57 67.43 88.44
N LEU A 149 -16.70 66.37 89.22
CA LEU A 149 -16.63 64.99 88.72
C LEU A 149 -17.79 64.67 87.79
N VAL A 150 -19.03 65.02 88.16
CA VAL A 150 -20.22 64.80 87.31
C VAL A 150 -20.11 65.60 86.01
N GLN A 151 -19.62 66.84 86.07
CA GLN A 151 -19.35 67.62 84.86
C GLN A 151 -18.24 67.00 83.99
N ARG A 152 -17.18 66.48 84.62
CA ARG A 152 -16.09 65.81 83.92
C ARG A 152 -16.55 64.51 83.27
N GLU A 153 -17.31 63.69 83.97
CA GLU A 153 -17.93 62.46 83.47
C GLU A 153 -18.87 62.76 82.29
N GLY A 154 -19.73 63.79 82.42
CA GLY A 154 -20.60 64.24 81.34
C GLY A 154 -19.83 64.77 80.13
N SER A 155 -18.66 65.40 80.32
CA SER A 155 -17.79 65.83 79.21
C SER A 155 -17.09 64.66 78.53
N LEU A 156 -16.65 63.65 79.31
CA LEU A 156 -16.01 62.44 78.80
C LEU A 156 -17.01 61.59 78.00
N ASN A 157 -18.24 61.39 78.48
CA ASN A 157 -19.26 60.66 77.73
C ASN A 157 -19.58 61.32 76.39
N LYS A 158 -19.64 62.66 76.34
CA LYS A 158 -19.82 63.39 75.08
C LYS A 158 -18.64 63.20 74.13
N GLU A 159 -17.42 63.17 74.66
CA GLU A 159 -16.21 62.93 73.88
C GLU A 159 -16.16 61.49 73.35
N GLU A 160 -16.56 60.50 74.16
CA GLU A 160 -16.72 59.09 73.77
C GLU A 160 -17.78 58.91 72.67
N ASP A 161 -18.95 59.54 72.81
CA ASP A 161 -20.01 59.49 71.80
C ASP A 161 -19.57 60.13 70.47
N ASN A 162 -18.84 61.24 70.53
CA ASN A 162 -18.28 61.89 69.35
C ASN A 162 -17.25 60.98 68.65
N LEU A 163 -16.34 60.38 69.41
CA LEU A 163 -15.37 59.43 68.87
C LEU A 163 -16.05 58.18 68.28
N HIS A 164 -17.07 57.64 68.95
CA HIS A 164 -17.85 56.53 68.43
C HIS A 164 -18.53 56.88 67.11
N ASN A 165 -19.18 58.04 67.03
CA ASN A 165 -19.85 58.50 65.82
C ASN A 165 -18.87 58.75 64.68
N GLU A 166 -17.71 59.35 64.95
CA GLU A 166 -16.65 59.55 63.96
C GLU A 166 -16.09 58.22 63.45
N MET A 167 -15.81 57.27 64.35
CA MET A 167 -15.37 55.92 63.98
C MET A 167 -16.41 55.20 63.13
N MET A 168 -17.70 55.32 63.46
CA MET A 168 -18.79 54.72 62.69
C MET A 168 -18.94 55.38 61.32
N ALA A 169 -18.81 56.71 61.21
CA ALA A 169 -18.83 57.41 59.94
C ALA A 169 -17.65 56.99 59.05
N ARG A 170 -16.43 56.89 59.62
CA ARG A 170 -15.23 56.43 58.90
C ARG A 170 -15.34 54.97 58.44
N ARG A 171 -15.91 54.09 59.27
CA ARG A 171 -16.20 52.69 58.89
C ARG A 171 -17.21 52.60 57.76
N LYS A 172 -18.29 53.40 57.81
CA LYS A 172 -19.30 53.45 56.74
C LYS A 172 -18.71 53.96 55.43
N ALA A 173 -17.93 55.04 55.45
CA ALA A 173 -17.27 55.57 54.26
C ALA A 173 -16.31 54.54 53.64
N LEU A 174 -15.50 53.86 54.46
CA LEU A 174 -14.61 52.79 54.00
C LEU A 174 -15.39 51.59 53.44
N ALA A 175 -16.52 51.23 54.05
CA ALA A 175 -17.39 50.16 53.56
C ALA A 175 -18.01 50.53 52.19
N GLU A 176 -18.48 51.76 52.02
CA GLU A 176 -19.02 52.25 50.74
C GLU A 176 -17.95 52.33 49.65
N GLU A 177 -16.74 52.80 49.97
CA GLU A 177 -15.62 52.86 49.04
C GLU A 177 -15.18 51.45 48.61
N SER A 178 -15.04 50.53 49.56
CA SER A 178 -14.72 49.13 49.26
C SER A 178 -15.83 48.44 48.45
N GLN A 179 -17.10 48.73 48.72
CA GLN A 179 -18.22 48.22 47.95
C GLN A 179 -18.19 48.73 46.51
N LYS A 180 -17.94 50.03 46.29
CA LYS A 180 -17.77 50.61 44.95
C LYS A 180 -16.59 49.99 44.22
N MET A 181 -15.45 49.79 44.90
CA MET A 181 -14.28 49.14 44.33
C MET A 181 -14.56 47.69 43.92
N LEU A 182 -15.25 46.93 44.77
CA LEU A 182 -15.66 45.56 44.46
C LEU A 182 -16.66 45.51 43.30
N GLU A 183 -17.60 46.46 43.22
CA GLU A 183 -18.55 46.53 42.11
C GLU A 183 -17.84 46.88 40.78
N MET A 184 -16.91 47.83 40.80
CA MET A 184 -16.08 48.16 39.64
C MET A 184 -15.21 46.97 39.21
N ALA A 185 -14.58 46.27 40.16
CA ALA A 185 -13.78 45.08 39.88
C ALA A 185 -14.63 43.92 39.34
N ARG A 186 -15.86 43.75 39.83
CA ARG A 186 -16.82 42.76 39.30
C ARG A 186 -17.24 43.12 37.88
N LYS A 187 -17.61 44.37 37.63
CA LYS A 187 -17.99 44.86 36.29
C LYS A 187 -16.84 44.70 35.30
N SER A 188 -15.61 45.06 35.67
CA SER A 188 -14.44 44.90 34.79
C SER A 188 -14.09 43.43 34.55
N SER A 189 -14.20 42.57 35.57
CA SER A 189 -14.02 41.13 35.41
C SER A 189 -15.08 40.54 34.48
N GLU A 190 -16.35 40.94 34.63
CA GLU A 190 -17.45 40.49 33.79
C GLU A 190 -17.27 40.94 32.33
N THR A 191 -16.85 42.18 32.08
CA THR A 191 -16.56 42.63 30.72
C THR A 191 -15.39 41.87 30.11
N ILE A 192 -14.28 41.69 30.83
CA ILE A 192 -13.12 40.92 30.35
C ILE A 192 -13.51 39.47 30.05
N MET A 193 -14.29 38.82 30.93
CA MET A 193 -14.77 37.47 30.66
C MET A 193 -15.72 37.42 29.47
N SER A 194 -16.59 38.42 29.32
CA SER A 194 -17.52 38.50 28.19
C SER A 194 -16.79 38.68 26.87
N THR A 195 -15.78 39.56 26.80
CA THR A 195 -14.98 39.77 25.60
C THR A 195 -14.12 38.56 25.29
N ALA A 196 -13.46 37.97 26.28
CA ALA A 196 -12.65 36.75 26.10
C ALA A 196 -13.50 35.56 25.62
N LYS A 197 -14.73 35.41 26.13
CA LYS A 197 -15.68 34.39 25.63
C LYS A 197 -16.11 34.67 24.19
N ALA A 198 -16.44 35.92 23.87
CA ALA A 198 -16.82 36.30 22.51
C ALA A 198 -15.68 36.04 21.51
N GLU A 199 -14.44 36.41 21.85
CA GLU A 199 -13.24 36.14 21.04
C GLU A 199 -12.93 34.64 20.91
N ALA A 200 -13.07 33.87 21.99
CA ALA A 200 -12.91 32.43 21.93
C ALA A 200 -13.95 31.77 21.01
N ASP A 201 -15.20 32.24 21.05
CA ASP A 201 -16.27 31.73 20.20
C ASP A 201 -16.10 32.14 18.73
N THR A 202 -15.59 33.35 18.44
CA THR A 202 -15.26 33.72 17.05
C THR A 202 -14.09 32.92 16.52
N LEU A 203 -13.03 32.70 17.33
CA LEU A 203 -11.89 31.88 16.95
C LEU A 203 -12.29 30.42 16.71
N ARG A 204 -13.14 29.86 17.57
CA ARG A 204 -13.69 28.50 17.38
C ARG A 204 -14.49 28.38 16.09
N LYS A 205 -15.35 29.36 15.79
CA LYS A 205 -16.14 29.38 14.54
C LYS A 205 -15.24 29.52 13.31
N ALA A 206 -14.24 30.40 13.37
CA ALA A 206 -13.28 30.58 12.27
C ALA A 206 -12.48 29.28 12.03
N SER A 207 -11.92 28.68 13.08
CA SER A 207 -11.17 27.42 12.99
C SER A 207 -12.05 26.27 12.49
N ALA A 208 -13.30 26.16 12.94
CA ALA A 208 -14.24 25.15 12.45
C ALA A 208 -14.50 25.29 10.95
N LEU A 209 -14.65 26.53 10.46
CA LEU A 209 -14.85 26.81 9.03
C LEU A 209 -13.59 26.46 8.23
N GLU A 210 -12.40 26.85 8.70
CA GLU A 210 -11.13 26.49 8.07
C GLU A 210 -10.95 24.97 8.00
N MET A 211 -11.18 24.26 9.10
CA MET A 211 -11.11 22.79 9.15
C MET A 211 -12.08 22.14 8.17
N GLU A 212 -13.32 22.63 8.07
CA GLU A 212 -14.29 22.12 7.11
C GLU A 212 -13.84 22.37 5.67
N THR A 213 -13.34 23.57 5.35
CA THR A 213 -12.82 23.86 4.01
C THR A 213 -11.59 23.02 3.67
N ALA A 214 -10.68 22.81 4.62
CA ALA A 214 -9.52 21.95 4.46
C ALA A 214 -9.93 20.49 4.23
N ARG A 215 -10.92 19.99 4.99
CA ARG A 215 -11.48 18.65 4.81
C ARG A 215 -12.13 18.49 3.43
N GLN A 216 -12.90 19.47 2.98
CA GLN A 216 -13.53 19.44 1.66
C GLN A 216 -12.50 19.47 0.53
N LYS A 217 -11.44 20.27 0.66
CA LYS A 217 -10.33 20.30 -0.32
C LYS A 217 -9.59 18.97 -0.36
N ALA A 218 -9.16 18.45 0.79
CA ALA A 218 -8.46 17.17 0.88
C ALA A 218 -9.32 16.01 0.35
N HIS A 219 -10.63 16.02 0.60
CA HIS A 219 -11.54 15.02 0.04
C HIS A 219 -11.64 15.12 -1.49
N LYS A 220 -11.79 16.34 -2.05
CA LYS A 220 -11.85 16.54 -3.51
C LYS A 220 -10.54 16.13 -4.19
N GLU A 221 -9.40 16.53 -3.63
CA GLU A 221 -8.08 16.19 -4.15
C GLU A 221 -7.80 14.69 -4.04
N GLY A 222 -8.11 14.08 -2.91
CA GLY A 222 -7.96 12.64 -2.70
C GLY A 222 -8.86 11.80 -3.62
N PHE A 223 -10.09 12.26 -3.85
CA PHE A 223 -11.01 11.63 -4.79
C PHE A 223 -10.50 11.75 -6.24
N ALA A 224 -10.10 12.94 -6.68
CA ALA A 224 -9.58 13.16 -8.02
C ALA A 224 -8.31 12.33 -8.29
N LEU A 225 -7.38 12.28 -7.33
CA LEU A 225 -6.16 11.49 -7.44
C LEU A 225 -6.47 9.98 -7.44
N GLY A 226 -7.45 9.54 -6.65
CA GLY A 226 -7.90 8.15 -6.61
C GLY A 226 -8.57 7.72 -7.92
N GLU A 227 -9.39 8.58 -8.50
CA GLU A 227 -10.03 8.37 -9.79
C GLU A 227 -9.00 8.28 -10.91
N GLU A 228 -8.06 9.24 -10.99
CA GLU A 228 -7.00 9.25 -12.00
C GLU A 228 -6.12 7.98 -11.92
N LYS A 229 -5.69 7.61 -10.71
CA LYS A 229 -4.89 6.38 -10.50
C LYS A 229 -5.69 5.11 -10.80
N GLY A 230 -6.98 5.10 -10.44
CA GLY A 230 -7.88 3.98 -10.70
C GLY A 230 -8.10 3.76 -12.19
N VAL A 231 -8.35 4.85 -12.95
CA VAL A 231 -8.48 4.82 -14.40
C VAL A 231 -7.17 4.38 -15.05
N ALA A 232 -6.03 4.98 -14.70
CA ALA A 232 -4.74 4.61 -15.28
C ALA A 232 -4.35 3.15 -14.99
N ALA A 233 -4.62 2.66 -13.77
CA ALA A 233 -4.39 1.26 -13.42
C ALA A 233 -5.34 0.31 -14.17
N GLY A 234 -6.61 0.69 -14.29
CA GLY A 234 -7.63 -0.07 -15.03
C GLY A 234 -7.32 -0.15 -16.53
N GLU A 235 -6.94 0.96 -17.15
CA GLU A 235 -6.50 1.01 -18.56
C GLU A 235 -5.28 0.13 -18.79
N LYS A 236 -4.27 0.22 -17.92
CA LYS A 236 -3.07 -0.60 -18.03
C LYS A 236 -3.36 -2.09 -17.87
N SER A 237 -4.18 -2.45 -16.87
CA SER A 237 -4.57 -3.85 -16.63
C SER A 237 -5.40 -4.41 -17.78
N GLY A 238 -6.38 -3.65 -18.27
CA GLY A 238 -7.23 -4.06 -19.39
C GLY A 238 -6.45 -4.21 -20.69
N LEU A 239 -5.47 -3.34 -20.94
CA LEU A 239 -4.62 -3.44 -22.14
C LEU A 239 -3.69 -4.65 -22.07
N GLU A 240 -3.18 -5.01 -20.88
CA GLU A 240 -2.35 -6.20 -20.70
C GLU A 240 -3.19 -7.49 -20.85
N GLU A 241 -4.40 -7.54 -20.29
CA GLU A 241 -5.32 -8.67 -20.45
C GLU A 241 -5.68 -8.88 -21.93
N ILE A 242 -6.10 -7.83 -22.63
CA ILE A 242 -6.39 -7.89 -24.07
C ILE A 242 -5.17 -8.33 -24.86
N ARG A 243 -3.98 -7.86 -24.50
CA ARG A 243 -2.73 -8.25 -25.17
C ARG A 243 -2.45 -9.74 -25.02
N LEU A 244 -2.64 -10.29 -23.81
CA LEU A 244 -2.44 -11.72 -23.54
C LEU A 244 -3.47 -12.57 -24.29
N ASP A 245 -4.74 -12.19 -24.25
CA ASP A 245 -5.82 -12.87 -24.99
C ASP A 245 -5.55 -12.85 -26.51
N TRP A 246 -5.13 -11.70 -27.03
CA TRP A 246 -4.78 -11.56 -28.45
C TRP A 246 -3.58 -12.42 -28.83
N GLN A 247 -2.56 -12.51 -27.97
CA GLN A 247 -1.40 -13.35 -28.19
C GLN A 247 -1.77 -14.84 -28.20
N SER A 248 -2.63 -15.27 -27.27
CA SER A 248 -3.16 -16.65 -27.23
C SER A 248 -3.93 -16.98 -28.50
N LEU A 249 -4.85 -16.09 -28.91
CA LEU A 249 -5.63 -16.27 -30.12
C LEU A 249 -4.75 -16.36 -31.37
N MET A 250 -3.71 -15.50 -31.46
CA MET A 250 -2.77 -15.55 -32.57
C MET A 250 -2.03 -16.88 -32.62
N GLN A 251 -1.53 -17.37 -31.48
CA GLN A 251 -0.85 -18.68 -31.40
C GLN A 251 -1.78 -19.84 -31.79
N GLU A 252 -3.03 -19.84 -31.31
CA GLU A 252 -4.03 -20.83 -31.71
C GLU A 252 -4.30 -20.80 -33.21
N THR A 253 -4.40 -19.60 -33.81
CA THR A 253 -4.61 -19.48 -35.26
C THR A 253 -3.40 -19.94 -36.07
N GLU A 254 -2.17 -19.67 -35.61
CA GLU A 254 -0.94 -20.15 -36.25
C GLU A 254 -0.86 -21.68 -36.21
N LEU A 255 -1.18 -22.29 -35.06
CA LEU A 255 -1.24 -23.74 -34.92
C LEU A 255 -2.27 -24.34 -35.88
N LEU A 256 -3.48 -23.78 -35.94
CA LEU A 256 -4.54 -24.23 -36.83
C LEU A 256 -4.13 -24.13 -38.31
N ILE A 257 -3.46 -23.03 -38.70
CA ILE A 257 -2.94 -22.86 -40.07
C ILE A 257 -1.88 -23.91 -40.38
N SER A 258 -0.98 -24.18 -39.43
CA SER A 258 0.07 -25.20 -39.61
C SER A 258 -0.52 -26.60 -39.76
N GLU A 259 -1.51 -26.95 -38.93
CA GLU A 259 -2.21 -28.23 -38.98
C GLU A 259 -2.99 -28.38 -40.30
N LEU A 260 -3.65 -27.32 -40.77
CA LEU A 260 -4.34 -27.31 -42.06
C LEU A 260 -3.36 -27.51 -43.22
N GLN A 261 -2.17 -26.91 -43.18
CA GLN A 261 -1.14 -27.11 -44.20
C GLN A 261 -0.62 -28.56 -44.21
N THR A 262 -0.34 -29.12 -43.04
CA THR A 262 0.08 -30.53 -42.91
C THR A 262 -1.02 -31.48 -43.37
N SER A 263 -2.27 -31.25 -42.96
CA SER A 263 -3.43 -32.03 -43.41
C SER A 263 -3.63 -31.95 -44.92
N ARG A 264 -3.48 -30.76 -45.52
CA ARG A 264 -3.59 -30.57 -46.96
C ARG A 264 -2.50 -31.34 -47.70
N MET A 265 -1.26 -31.30 -47.21
CA MET A 265 -0.14 -32.05 -47.80
C MET A 265 -0.37 -33.56 -47.69
N GLY A 266 -0.85 -34.03 -46.53
CA GLY A 266 -1.21 -35.43 -46.32
C GLY A 266 -2.32 -35.89 -47.26
N LEU A 267 -3.37 -35.08 -47.45
CA LEU A 267 -4.47 -35.38 -48.35
C LEU A 267 -4.01 -35.44 -49.83
N LEU A 268 -3.18 -34.49 -50.26
CA LEU A 268 -2.63 -34.49 -51.62
C LEU A 268 -1.79 -35.74 -51.87
N LYS A 269 -0.89 -36.09 -50.95
CA LYS A 269 -0.06 -37.29 -51.06
C LYS A 269 -0.90 -38.57 -51.08
N ALA A 270 -1.92 -38.67 -50.22
CA ALA A 270 -2.83 -39.80 -50.21
C ALA A 270 -3.62 -39.91 -51.53
N ALA A 271 -4.11 -38.79 -52.05
CA ALA A 271 -4.82 -38.75 -53.33
C ALA A 271 -3.92 -39.14 -54.51
N GLU A 272 -2.66 -38.73 -54.51
CA GLU A 272 -1.68 -39.14 -55.51
C GLU A 272 -1.41 -40.64 -55.46
N GLU A 273 -1.19 -41.21 -54.27
CA GLU A 273 -1.01 -42.66 -54.09
C GLU A 273 -2.24 -43.46 -54.55
N GLU A 274 -3.45 -42.99 -54.23
CA GLU A 274 -4.70 -43.59 -54.69
C GLU A 274 -4.87 -43.49 -56.20
N MET A 275 -4.50 -42.36 -56.81
CA MET A 275 -4.56 -42.18 -58.26
C MET A 275 -3.66 -43.17 -58.99
N VAL A 276 -2.43 -43.36 -58.52
CA VAL A 276 -1.49 -44.33 -59.10
C VAL A 276 -2.03 -45.75 -58.99
N LYS A 277 -2.57 -46.14 -57.82
CA LYS A 277 -3.21 -47.45 -57.62
C LYS A 277 -4.39 -47.66 -58.56
N LEU A 278 -5.21 -46.62 -58.77
CA LEU A 278 -6.34 -46.66 -59.70
C LEU A 278 -5.88 -46.88 -61.14
N VAL A 279 -4.86 -46.14 -61.60
CA VAL A 279 -4.29 -46.27 -62.95
C VAL A 279 -3.70 -47.66 -63.17
N ILE A 280 -2.94 -48.19 -62.21
CA ILE A 280 -2.38 -49.55 -62.29
C ILE A 280 -3.50 -50.59 -62.37
N THR A 281 -4.55 -50.45 -61.55
CA THR A 281 -5.71 -51.34 -61.56
C THR A 281 -6.43 -51.31 -62.90
N PHE A 282 -6.59 -50.12 -63.48
CA PHE A 282 -7.22 -49.94 -64.78
C PHE A 282 -6.38 -50.54 -65.92
N ALA A 283 -5.07 -50.29 -65.92
CA ALA A 283 -4.14 -50.88 -66.89
C ALA A 283 -4.13 -52.41 -66.82
N LYS A 284 -4.05 -52.98 -65.61
CA LYS A 284 -4.15 -54.44 -65.39
C LYS A 284 -5.47 -55.02 -65.90
N ARG A 285 -6.58 -54.28 -65.72
CA ARG A 285 -7.88 -54.70 -66.22
C ARG A 285 -7.92 -54.72 -67.74
N ILE A 286 -7.46 -53.64 -68.39
CA ILE A 286 -7.41 -53.53 -69.85
C ILE A 286 -6.52 -54.62 -70.45
N LEU A 287 -5.29 -54.79 -69.95
CA LEU A 287 -4.33 -55.78 -70.46
C LEU A 287 -4.89 -57.21 -70.43
N LYS A 288 -5.73 -57.55 -69.44
CA LYS A 288 -6.39 -58.85 -69.35
C LYS A 288 -7.60 -59.01 -70.26
N THR A 289 -8.34 -57.93 -70.51
CA THR A 289 -9.55 -57.97 -71.36
C THR A 289 -9.24 -57.86 -72.84
N GLU A 290 -8.18 -57.15 -73.19
CA GLU A 290 -7.85 -56.74 -74.55
C GLU A 290 -7.55 -57.93 -75.49
N PRO A 291 -6.76 -58.95 -75.11
CA PRO A 291 -6.54 -60.16 -75.93
C PRO A 291 -7.79 -61.01 -76.15
N LEU A 292 -8.79 -60.90 -75.27
CA LEU A 292 -10.07 -61.62 -75.42
C LEU A 292 -10.95 -60.96 -76.48
N VAL A 293 -10.81 -59.65 -76.67
CA VAL A 293 -11.58 -58.87 -77.66
C VAL A 293 -10.86 -58.84 -79.00
N ARG A 294 -9.52 -58.69 -78.99
CA ARG A 294 -8.66 -58.63 -80.19
C ARG A 294 -7.52 -59.66 -80.10
N PRO A 295 -7.71 -60.88 -80.63
CA PRO A 295 -6.69 -61.93 -80.58
C PRO A 295 -5.43 -61.60 -81.40
N GLU A 296 -5.50 -60.68 -82.37
CA GLU A 296 -4.37 -60.24 -83.21
C GLU A 296 -3.18 -59.69 -82.40
N ILE A 297 -3.39 -59.27 -81.16
CA ILE A 297 -2.36 -58.73 -80.27
C ILE A 297 -1.26 -59.75 -79.97
N ILE A 298 -1.56 -61.05 -80.02
CA ILE A 298 -0.54 -62.09 -79.86
C ILE A 298 0.58 -61.96 -80.90
N LEU A 299 0.25 -61.58 -82.15
CA LEU A 299 1.24 -61.46 -83.23
C LEU A 299 2.22 -60.32 -82.93
N ASN A 300 1.70 -59.19 -82.46
CA ASN A 300 2.52 -58.06 -82.05
C ASN A 300 3.36 -58.38 -80.81
N ASN A 301 2.80 -59.13 -79.84
CA ASN A 301 3.54 -59.52 -78.65
C ASN A 301 4.69 -60.49 -78.98
N ILE A 302 4.46 -61.44 -79.90
CA ILE A 302 5.50 -62.32 -80.45
C ILE A 302 6.57 -61.50 -81.15
N ASP A 303 6.20 -60.54 -81.99
CA ASP A 303 7.17 -59.68 -82.68
C ASP A 303 8.07 -58.91 -81.73
N VAL A 304 7.48 -58.27 -80.71
CA VAL A 304 8.23 -57.53 -79.70
C VAL A 304 9.14 -58.45 -78.89
N ALA A 305 8.69 -59.67 -78.57
CA ALA A 305 9.48 -60.65 -77.84
C ALA A 305 10.63 -61.22 -78.70
N LEU A 306 10.40 -61.49 -79.98
CA LEU A 306 11.41 -61.97 -80.93
C LEU A 306 12.51 -60.93 -81.17
N ASN A 307 12.18 -59.63 -81.19
CA ASN A 307 13.19 -58.57 -81.30
C ASN A 307 14.17 -58.53 -80.11
N LYS A 308 13.83 -59.14 -78.97
CA LYS A 308 14.72 -59.24 -77.80
C LYS A 308 15.63 -60.47 -77.85
N VAL A 309 15.41 -61.38 -78.80
CA VAL A 309 16.21 -62.59 -78.97
C VAL A 309 17.42 -62.28 -79.86
N SER A 310 18.63 -62.46 -79.35
CA SER A 310 19.88 -62.36 -80.11
C SER A 310 20.34 -63.73 -80.60
N GLU A 311 20.66 -63.84 -81.90
CA GLU A 311 21.29 -64.97 -82.62
C GLU A 311 21.28 -66.34 -81.91
N VAL A 312 20.26 -67.15 -82.20
CA VAL A 312 20.11 -68.52 -81.67
C VAL A 312 19.59 -69.48 -82.72
N ASP A 313 20.14 -70.69 -82.75
CA ASP A 313 19.78 -71.71 -83.76
C ASP A 313 18.37 -72.29 -83.55
N LYS A 314 17.89 -72.37 -82.31
CA LYS A 314 16.62 -73.02 -81.95
C LYS A 314 15.77 -72.16 -81.01
N ILE A 315 14.52 -71.96 -81.37
CA ILE A 315 13.54 -71.19 -80.61
C ILE A 315 12.26 -72.00 -80.42
N VAL A 316 11.80 -72.09 -79.17
CA VAL A 316 10.51 -72.70 -78.82
C VAL A 316 9.58 -71.61 -78.28
N LEU A 317 8.50 -71.33 -79.01
CA LEU A 317 7.43 -70.43 -78.59
C LEU A 317 6.37 -71.22 -77.83
N ARG A 318 6.14 -70.85 -76.57
CA ARG A 318 5.03 -71.35 -75.76
C ARG A 318 3.90 -70.32 -75.74
N ILE A 319 2.70 -70.75 -76.11
CA ILE A 319 1.52 -69.89 -76.25
C ILE A 319 0.25 -70.62 -75.76
N ASN A 320 -0.81 -69.86 -75.48
CA ASN A 320 -2.10 -70.44 -75.11
C ASN A 320 -2.72 -71.21 -76.30
N MET A 321 -3.50 -72.26 -75.98
CA MET A 321 -4.25 -73.06 -76.95
C MET A 321 -5.18 -72.21 -77.85
N LYS A 322 -5.75 -71.11 -77.33
CA LYS A 322 -6.63 -70.21 -78.08
C LYS A 322 -5.91 -69.44 -79.20
N ASP A 323 -4.62 -69.15 -79.01
CA ASP A 323 -3.85 -68.31 -79.94
C ASP A 323 -3.06 -69.14 -80.96
N LYS A 324 -2.90 -70.44 -80.70
CA LYS A 324 -2.10 -71.33 -81.54
C LYS A 324 -2.48 -71.32 -83.01
N SER A 325 -3.78 -71.40 -83.32
CA SER A 325 -4.23 -71.42 -84.73
C SER A 325 -3.80 -70.15 -85.48
N MET A 326 -3.79 -69.00 -84.81
CA MET A 326 -3.39 -67.73 -85.39
C MET A 326 -1.86 -67.65 -85.54
N THR A 327 -1.11 -68.09 -84.52
CA THR A 327 0.36 -68.08 -84.54
C THR A 327 0.93 -69.06 -85.58
N ASP A 328 0.36 -70.26 -85.72
CA ASP A 328 0.80 -71.25 -86.70
C ASP A 328 0.59 -70.75 -88.14
N SER A 329 -0.50 -70.02 -88.39
CA SER A 329 -0.78 -69.41 -89.70
C SER A 329 0.26 -68.36 -90.09
N HIS A 330 0.81 -67.62 -89.12
CA HIS A 330 1.83 -66.58 -89.33
C HIS A 330 3.26 -67.05 -89.05
N LYS A 331 3.46 -68.34 -88.81
CA LYS A 331 4.77 -68.93 -88.47
C LYS A 331 5.85 -68.63 -89.51
N GLN A 332 5.49 -68.68 -90.79
CA GLN A 332 6.43 -68.39 -91.88
C GLN A 332 6.87 -66.92 -91.88
N ASP A 333 6.01 -66.01 -91.43
CA ASP A 333 6.29 -64.58 -91.39
C ASP A 333 7.30 -64.27 -90.29
N PHE A 334 7.15 -64.88 -89.12
CA PHE A 334 8.13 -64.79 -88.02
C PHE A 334 9.49 -65.38 -88.43
N MET A 335 9.51 -66.53 -89.12
CA MET A 335 10.74 -67.15 -89.63
C MET A 335 11.50 -66.26 -90.62
N ARG A 336 10.80 -65.52 -91.49
CA ARG A 336 11.44 -64.60 -92.44
C ARG A 336 12.13 -63.41 -91.78
N ARG A 337 11.66 -62.99 -90.59
CA ARG A 337 12.22 -61.87 -89.84
C ARG A 337 13.47 -62.25 -89.05
N LEU A 338 13.61 -63.53 -88.74
CA LEU A 338 14.75 -64.08 -88.02
C LEU A 338 15.78 -64.61 -89.04
N SER A 339 16.71 -63.76 -89.46
CA SER A 339 17.71 -64.08 -90.50
C SER A 339 18.66 -65.25 -90.16
N THR A 340 18.75 -65.63 -88.89
CA THR A 340 19.77 -66.55 -88.35
C THR A 340 19.19 -67.76 -87.60
N VAL A 341 17.86 -67.92 -87.54
CA VAL A 341 17.21 -69.00 -86.75
C VAL A 341 16.96 -70.22 -87.63
N ALA A 342 17.47 -71.38 -87.22
CA ALA A 342 17.39 -72.62 -87.99
C ALA A 342 16.10 -73.43 -87.73
N ASP A 343 15.48 -73.31 -86.55
CA ASP A 343 14.24 -74.03 -86.20
C ASP A 343 13.36 -73.26 -85.21
N LEU A 344 12.11 -73.00 -85.59
CA LEU A 344 11.07 -72.38 -84.76
C LEU A 344 9.95 -73.40 -84.48
N LYS A 345 9.74 -73.74 -83.21
CA LYS A 345 8.68 -74.66 -82.78
C LYS A 345 7.66 -73.93 -81.93
N VAL A 346 6.37 -74.13 -82.23
CA VAL A 346 5.25 -73.59 -81.46
C VAL A 346 4.67 -74.71 -80.60
N VAL A 347 4.56 -74.47 -79.30
CA VAL A 347 4.09 -75.43 -78.29
C VAL A 347 2.96 -74.79 -77.49
N GLU A 348 1.94 -75.58 -77.19
CA GLU A 348 0.81 -75.15 -76.37
C GLU A 348 1.19 -75.18 -74.88
N ASP A 349 0.83 -74.12 -74.16
CA ASP A 349 0.97 -74.02 -72.72
C ASP A 349 -0.32 -73.46 -72.11
N SER A 350 -0.96 -74.26 -71.26
CA SER A 350 -2.22 -73.89 -70.59
C SER A 350 -2.02 -72.97 -69.39
N THR A 351 -0.78 -72.79 -68.92
CA THR A 351 -0.45 -71.89 -67.81
C THR A 351 -0.41 -70.43 -68.22
N LEU A 352 -0.29 -70.15 -69.53
CA LEU A 352 -0.25 -68.80 -70.08
C LEU A 352 -1.65 -68.27 -70.36
N ALA A 353 -1.92 -67.01 -70.03
CA ALA A 353 -3.15 -66.32 -70.43
C ALA A 353 -3.17 -66.07 -71.97
N PRO A 354 -4.36 -65.97 -72.59
CA PRO A 354 -4.48 -65.59 -74.01
C PRO A 354 -3.76 -64.26 -74.29
N GLY A 355 -2.97 -64.19 -75.36
CA GLY A 355 -2.11 -63.05 -75.70
C GLY A 355 -0.71 -63.09 -75.07
N GLY A 356 -0.44 -63.98 -74.12
CA GLY A 356 0.87 -64.18 -73.51
C GLY A 356 1.76 -65.13 -74.31
N VAL A 357 3.06 -64.83 -74.40
CA VAL A 357 4.06 -65.70 -75.04
C VAL A 357 5.29 -65.87 -74.15
N LYS A 358 5.83 -67.09 -74.11
CA LYS A 358 7.11 -67.39 -73.48
C LYS A 358 8.05 -68.02 -74.49
N ILE A 359 9.24 -67.45 -74.63
CA ILE A 359 10.22 -67.87 -75.63
C ILE A 359 11.34 -68.61 -74.92
N GLU A 360 11.52 -69.89 -75.24
CA GLU A 360 12.64 -70.70 -74.76
C GLU A 360 13.69 -70.81 -75.86
N THR A 361 14.91 -70.40 -75.55
CA THR A 361 16.07 -70.49 -76.43
C THR A 361 17.17 -71.30 -75.75
N GLY A 362 18.19 -71.73 -76.48
CA GLY A 362 19.31 -72.50 -75.89
C GLY A 362 20.11 -71.74 -74.81
N VAL A 363 20.00 -70.41 -74.79
CA VAL A 363 20.75 -69.52 -73.89
C VAL A 363 19.89 -69.06 -72.70
N GLY A 364 18.56 -69.16 -72.77
CA GLY A 364 17.68 -68.74 -71.69
C GLY A 364 16.20 -68.73 -72.06
N THR A 365 15.40 -68.12 -71.19
CA THR A 365 13.95 -68.00 -71.40
C THR A 365 13.52 -66.54 -71.27
N ILE A 366 12.83 -66.03 -72.30
CA ILE A 366 12.25 -64.68 -72.30
C ILE A 366 10.77 -64.82 -71.99
N ASP A 367 10.36 -64.26 -70.86
CA ASP A 367 8.97 -64.22 -70.45
C ASP A 367 8.31 -62.91 -70.94
N ALA A 368 7.42 -63.04 -71.93
CA ALA A 368 6.58 -61.96 -72.43
C ALA A 368 5.09 -62.25 -72.15
N SER A 369 4.79 -62.93 -71.04
CA SER A 369 3.43 -63.07 -70.50
C SER A 369 2.83 -61.71 -70.16
N LEU A 370 1.50 -61.64 -70.18
CA LEU A 370 0.77 -60.41 -69.87
C LEU A 370 0.90 -60.05 -68.39
N GLU A 371 1.04 -61.06 -67.52
CA GLU A 371 1.33 -60.89 -66.10
C GLU A 371 2.68 -60.20 -65.89
N SER A 372 3.73 -60.71 -66.54
CA SER A 372 5.08 -60.13 -66.46
C SER A 372 5.10 -58.67 -66.97
N GLN A 373 4.39 -58.39 -68.06
CA GLN A 373 4.28 -57.03 -68.60
C GLN A 373 3.51 -56.08 -67.67
N ALA A 374 2.43 -56.57 -67.04
CA ALA A 374 1.65 -55.78 -66.09
C ALA A 374 2.44 -55.46 -64.81
N ASP A 375 3.25 -56.41 -64.32
CA ASP A 375 4.11 -56.21 -63.16
C ASP A 375 5.27 -55.26 -63.48
N GLU A 376 5.84 -55.34 -64.68
CA GLU A 376 6.87 -54.40 -65.15
C GLU A 376 6.29 -52.97 -65.28
N PHE A 377 5.08 -52.83 -65.82
CA PHE A 377 4.39 -51.55 -65.87
C PHE A 377 4.16 -50.96 -64.47
N GLU A 378 3.68 -51.78 -63.53
CA GLU A 378 3.50 -51.37 -62.13
C GLU A 378 4.81 -50.89 -61.50
N LYS A 379 5.91 -51.64 -61.67
CA LYS A 379 7.24 -51.25 -61.19
C LYS A 379 7.70 -49.91 -61.78
N GLN A 380 7.49 -49.72 -63.08
CA GLN A 380 7.88 -48.47 -63.75
C GLN A 380 7.04 -47.28 -63.29
N MET A 381 5.73 -47.46 -63.11
CA MET A 381 4.85 -46.42 -62.57
C MET A 381 5.20 -46.05 -61.12
N LEU A 382 5.44 -47.05 -60.26
CA LEU A 382 5.86 -46.81 -58.87
C LEU A 382 7.23 -46.14 -58.80
N LYS A 383 8.16 -46.52 -59.70
CA LYS A 383 9.48 -45.88 -59.78
C LYS A 383 9.40 -44.43 -60.26
N PHE A 384 8.48 -44.13 -61.18
CA PHE A 384 8.22 -42.76 -61.62
C PHE A 384 7.62 -41.93 -60.49
N PHE A 385 6.65 -42.47 -59.76
CA PHE A 385 6.01 -41.80 -58.61
C PHE A 385 6.98 -41.55 -57.45
N ASN A 386 7.84 -42.52 -57.11
CA ASN A 386 8.80 -42.40 -56.00
C ASN A 386 10.03 -41.56 -56.33
N ARG A 387 10.13 -40.98 -57.54
CA ARG A 387 11.27 -40.16 -57.90
C ARG A 387 11.10 -38.79 -57.25
N PRO A 388 11.99 -38.37 -56.31
CA PRO A 388 11.92 -37.02 -55.78
C PRO A 388 12.17 -36.04 -56.93
N GLU A 389 11.30 -35.03 -57.06
CA GLU A 389 11.52 -33.89 -57.97
C GLU A 389 12.82 -33.14 -57.66
#